data_AF-A0A830CI74-F1
#
_entry.id   AF-A0A830CI74-F1
#
_cell.length_a   1.000
_cell.length_b   1.000
_cell.length_c   1.000
_cell.angle_alpha   90.00
_cell.angle_beta   90.00
_cell.angle_gamma   90.00
#
_symmetry.space_group_name_H-M   'P 1'
#
loop_
_entity.id
_entity.type
_entity.pdbx_description
1 polymer ?
#
loop_
_entity_poly.entity_id
_entity_poly.type
_entity_poly.pdbx_seq_one_letter_code
_entity_poly.pdbx_strand_id
1 'polypeptide(L)' 'MKETAEAYLGKSVSKAIVMVPAYFDDAQRQATKDAGRIVGLDVTRIINEPTAAAICG' A
#
# COMPACT_ATOMS: atom_id res chain seq x y z
N MET A 1 -4.45 9.98 -2.94
CA MET A 1 -3.43 9.56 -1.94
C MET A 1 -2.00 9.75 -2.45
N LYS A 2 -1.63 9.26 -3.64
CA LYS A 2 -0.31 9.53 -4.24
C LYS A 2 0.00 11.03 -4.37
N GLU A 3 -0.88 11.77 -5.05
CA GLU A 3 -0.74 13.23 -5.23
C GLU A 3 -0.67 13.99 -3.89
N THR A 4 -1.43 13.55 -2.88
CA THR A 4 -1.38 14.17 -1.54
C THR A 4 -0.01 13.98 -0.88
N ALA A 5 0.56 12.76 -0.98
CA ALA A 5 1.88 12.46 -0.44
C ALA A 5 2.98 13.18 -1.23
N GLU A 6 2.86 13.27 -2.55
CA GLU A 6 3.79 14.01 -3.41
C GLU A 6 3.74 15.51 -3.16
N ALA A 7 2.54 16.08 -2.96
CA ALA A 7 2.36 17.48 -2.59
C ALA A 7 2.94 17.79 -1.20
N TYR A 8 2.81 16.87 -0.24
CA TYR A 8 3.38 17.02 1.10
C TYR A 8 4.91 16.87 1.11
N LEU A 9 5.45 15.92 0.35
CA LEU A 9 6.88 15.60 0.34
C LEU A 9 7.69 16.41 -0.68
N GLY A 10 7.03 17.08 -1.64
CA GLY A 10 7.66 17.84 -2.72
C GLY A 10 8.49 16.99 -3.70
N LYS A 11 8.28 15.67 -3.70
CA LYS A 11 9.02 14.69 -4.53
C LYS A 11 8.12 13.52 -4.91
N SER A 12 8.41 12.88 -6.04
CA SER A 12 7.63 11.76 -6.54
C SER A 12 7.68 10.55 -5.59
N VAL A 13 6.53 9.93 -5.37
CA VAL A 13 6.38 8.76 -4.50
C VAL A 13 6.19 7.53 -5.38
N SER A 14 7.23 6.70 -5.44
CA SER A 14 7.25 5.52 -6.30
C SER A 14 7.00 4.21 -5.56
N LYS A 15 7.13 4.17 -4.24
CA LYS A 15 6.97 2.96 -3.42
C LYS A 15 5.93 3.18 -2.34
N ALA A 16 5.09 2.18 -2.11
CA ALA A 16 4.10 2.20 -1.04
C ALA A 16 3.96 0.84 -0.37
N ILE A 17 3.61 0.88 0.91
CA ILE A 17 3.12 -0.27 1.67
C ILE A 17 1.60 -0.13 1.74
N VAL A 18 0.88 -1.20 1.40
CA VAL A 18 -0.59 -1.20 1.39
C VAL A 18 -1.09 -2.13 2.48
N MET A 19 -2.01 -1.63 3.29
CA MET A 19 -2.69 -2.40 4.31
C MET A 19 -3.91 -3.09 3.69
N VAL A 20 -4.08 -4.37 3.97
CA VAL A 20 -5.27 -5.13 3.56
C VAL A 20 -5.88 -5.87 4.76
N PRO A 21 -7.17 -6.22 4.68
CA PRO A 21 -7.81 -7.00 5.73
C PRO A 21 -7.15 -8.37 5.91
N ALA A 22 -7.09 -8.88 7.13
CA ALA A 22 -6.40 -10.13 7.44
C ALA A 22 -6.99 -11.36 6.72
N TYR A 23 -8.28 -11.29 6.35
CA TYR A 23 -9.01 -12.34 5.63
C TYR A 23 -8.85 -12.28 4.10
N PHE A 24 -8.04 -11.38 3.56
CA PHE A 24 -7.78 -11.37 2.12
C PHE A 24 -6.95 -12.59 1.69
N ASP A 25 -7.50 -13.32 0.73
CA ASP A 25 -6.84 -14.42 0.04
C ASP A 25 -5.76 -13.90 -0.94
N ASP A 26 -4.88 -14.79 -1.40
CA ASP A 26 -3.78 -14.45 -2.31
C ASP A 26 -4.24 -13.71 -3.58
N ALA A 27 -5.39 -14.07 -4.14
CA ALA A 27 -5.94 -13.41 -5.33
C ALA A 27 -6.31 -11.93 -5.07
N GLN A 28 -6.91 -11.63 -3.91
CA GLN A 28 -7.28 -10.26 -3.53
C GLN A 28 -6.04 -9.43 -3.18
N ARG A 29 -5.04 -10.05 -2.55
CA ARG A 29 -3.72 -9.44 -2.32
C ARG A 29 -3.03 -9.09 -3.65
N GLN A 30 -3.06 -10.01 -4.60
CA GLN A 30 -2.47 -9.79 -5.92
C GLN A 30 -3.19 -8.68 -6.68
N ALA A 31 -4.52 -8.68 -6.69
CA ALA A 31 -5.32 -7.60 -7.29
C ALA A 31 -5.00 -6.23 -6.67
N THR A 32 -4.74 -6.19 -5.35
CA THR A 32 -4.34 -4.95 -4.66
C THR A 32 -2.94 -4.48 -5.06
N LYS A 33 -1.99 -5.41 -5.25
CA LYS A 33 -0.66 -5.08 -5.77
C LYS A 33 -0.72 -4.56 -7.20
N ASP A 34 -1.51 -5.22 -8.05
CA ASP A 34 -1.72 -4.83 -9.44
C ASP A 34 -2.40 -3.46 -9.53
N ALA A 35 -3.38 -3.17 -8.66
CA ALA A 35 -3.98 -1.83 -8.57
C ALA A 35 -2.94 -0.75 -8.26
N GLY A 36 -2.00 -1.01 -7.34
CA GLY A 36 -0.89 -0.10 -7.07
C GLY A 36 0.03 0.07 -8.28
N ARG A 37 0.35 -1.02 -8.97
CA ARG A 37 1.21 -0.99 -10.17
C ARG A 37 0.58 -0.21 -11.32
N ILE A 38 -0.73 -0.33 -11.52
CA ILE A 38 -1.49 0.41 -12.54
C ILE A 38 -1.37 1.93 -12.35
N VAL A 39 -1.34 2.42 -11.09
CA VAL A 39 -1.19 3.86 -10.79
C VAL A 39 0.28 4.29 -10.63
N GLY A 40 1.22 3.44 -11.04
CA GLY A 40 2.66 3.71 -10.98
C GLY A 40 3.17 3.80 -9.54
N LEU A 41 2.64 2.97 -8.64
CA LEU A 41 3.11 2.76 -7.27
C LEU A 41 3.61 1.32 -7.13
N ASP A 42 4.88 1.17 -6.75
CA ASP A 42 5.48 -0.12 -6.45
C ASP A 42 5.07 -0.57 -5.04
N VAL A 43 4.11 -1.50 -4.98
CA VAL A 43 3.60 -2.09 -3.73
C VAL A 43 4.63 -3.07 -3.20
N THR A 44 5.54 -2.56 -2.38
CA THR A 44 6.70 -3.31 -1.88
C THR A 44 6.32 -4.31 -0.80
N ARG A 45 5.24 -4.03 -0.05
CA ARG A 45 4.72 -4.95 0.96
C ARG A 45 3.22 -4.78 1.12
N ILE A 46 2.53 -5.91 1.28
CA ILE A 46 1.15 -5.94 1.76
C ILE A 46 1.19 -6.40 3.22
N ILE A 47 0.63 -5.59 4.11
CA ILE A 47 0.57 -5.86 5.54
C ILE A 47 -0.87 -6.04 5.99
N ASN A 48 -1.08 -6.90 6.97
CA ASN A 48 -2.40 -7.14 7.55
C ASN A 48 -2.72 -6.01 8.54
N GLU A 49 -3.98 -5.56 8.57
CA GLU A 49 -4.51 -4.56 9.52
C GLU A 49 -4.03 -4.71 10.98
N PRO A 50 -4.17 -5.89 11.64
CA PRO A 50 -3.74 -6.03 13.03
C PRO A 50 -2.22 -5.87 13.19
N THR A 51 -1.43 -6.26 12.19
CA THR A 51 0.02 -6.10 12.19
C THR A 51 0.42 -4.64 12.02
N ALA A 52 -0.29 -3.89 11.18
CA ALA A 52 -0.03 -2.48 10.98
C ALA A 52 -0.38 -1.66 12.23
N ALA A 53 -1.49 -1.98 12.89
CA ALA A 53 -1.88 -1.36 14.15
C ALA A 53 -0.85 -1.61 15.27
N ALA A 54 -0.27 -2.82 15.32
CA ALA A 54 0.74 -3.17 16.31
C ALA A 54 2.09 -2.42 16.14
N ILE A 55 2.40 -1.92 14.94
CA ILE A 55 3.65 -1.18 14.67
C ILE A 55 3.49 0.33 14.99
N CYS A 56 2.26 0.83 15.00
CA CYS A 56 1.95 2.23 15.33
C CYS A 56 1.67 2.47 16.82
N GLY A 57 1.76 1.44 17.66
CA GLY A 57 1.57 1.50 19.12
C GLY A 57 2.83 1.88 19.88
#